data_AF-A0A6N2BPV5-F1
#
_entry.id   AF-A0A6N2BPV5-F1
#
_cell.length_a   1.000
_cell.length_b   1.000
_cell.length_c   1.000
_cell.angle_alpha   90.00
_cell.angle_beta   90.00
_cell.angle_gamma   90.00
#
_symmetry.space_group_name_H-M   'P 1'
#
loop_
_entity.id
_entity.type
_entity.pdbx_description
1 polymer ?
#
loop_
_entity_poly.entity_id
_entity_poly.type
_entity_poly.pdbx_seq_one_letter_code
_entity_poly.pdbx_strand_id
1 'polypeptide(L)'
;SNIYEVQVIHDNKESKLPQLVYMSRERRPSSPHRFKAGALNALLRVSGVMSNAPYMLVLDCDMYCNDPSSAKQAMCFHLDHNISTTLSYVQFPQTFYNVSKNDIYDAQSRSAYQNKYQGMDGVGGTVCAGTGYYLKKEALYSTPINQDNMTTLFQKAQLEYKWESQLYQSEESLQEAEEKFGASRKFINSLNHQRNGRENFLCDEMIDEAKTLASCTFEENTRWGKEIGYSYNSLLESSYTGYLLHSKGWKSVYLYPKRPCFLGCSTIDMKDALVQLMKWASGLVQVGLSKYSPFTYGLMSKMPLVQNMCYGYFMFSHFLSIPCFLYGIVPPLCFLSGTPLFPKVTSPWFALFTTIFLSSLSQHLYEVMSSGGNLRTWWNEQRIWIIKTVTACLFGCLDVLMKWLGVAKANFRLTNKAIDEEKLRKYEKGKFDFQGAKLFMVPLTFLVVFNVICFIFGMKRLVLERNFEEMFGQGFLSFYVLVLSYPILEGLVVSKKQK
;
A
#
# COMPACT_ATOMS: atom_id res chain seq x y z
N SER A 1 15.72 -31.34 -2.38
CA SER A 1 14.92 -31.49 -3.62
C SER A 1 14.43 -30.11 -4.03
N ASN A 2 14.90 -29.60 -5.16
CA ASN A 2 14.43 -28.32 -5.70
C ASN A 2 13.10 -28.57 -6.42
N ILE A 3 11.99 -28.52 -5.67
CA ILE A 3 10.65 -28.71 -6.23
C ILE A 3 10.18 -27.34 -6.73
N TYR A 4 10.40 -27.07 -8.02
CA TYR A 4 9.69 -26.05 -8.76
C TYR A 4 8.83 -26.74 -9.81
N GLU A 5 7.61 -26.25 -9.99
CA GLU A 5 6.58 -26.97 -10.70
C GLU A 5 5.71 -25.98 -11.45
N VAL A 6 5.40 -26.32 -12.70
CA VAL A 6 4.34 -25.69 -13.49
C VAL A 6 3.41 -26.82 -13.87
N GLN A 7 2.21 -26.81 -13.30
CA GLN A 7 1.22 -27.87 -13.49
C GLN A 7 -0.09 -27.29 -13.99
N VAL A 8 -0.65 -27.91 -15.03
CA VAL A 8 -2.00 -27.60 -15.51
C VAL A 8 -2.97 -28.42 -14.67
N ILE A 9 -3.64 -27.79 -13.71
CA ILE A 9 -4.63 -28.45 -12.86
C ILE A 9 -5.92 -28.71 -13.65
N HIS A 10 -6.27 -27.78 -14.52
CA HIS A 10 -7.48 -27.85 -15.30
C HIS A 10 -7.23 -27.36 -16.72
N ASP A 11 -7.54 -28.20 -17.71
CA ASP A 11 -7.44 -27.88 -19.12
C ASP A 11 -8.85 -27.79 -19.72
N ASN A 12 -9.09 -26.80 -20.58
CA ASN A 12 -10.42 -26.49 -21.13
C ASN A 12 -10.90 -27.53 -22.18
N LYS A 13 -10.24 -28.70 -22.26
CA LYS A 13 -10.49 -29.72 -23.30
C LYS A 13 -11.88 -30.35 -23.21
N GLU A 14 -12.48 -30.42 -22.02
CA GLU A 14 -13.74 -31.18 -21.82
C GLU A 14 -14.84 -30.43 -21.03
N SER A 15 -14.50 -29.38 -20.28
CA SER A 15 -15.32 -28.87 -19.16
C SER A 15 -15.96 -27.49 -19.35
N LYS A 16 -15.62 -26.75 -20.42
CA LYS A 16 -15.96 -25.31 -20.59
C LYS A 16 -15.54 -24.40 -19.41
N LEU A 17 -14.68 -24.88 -18.51
CA LEU A 17 -14.19 -24.10 -17.37
C LEU A 17 -12.86 -23.42 -17.74
N PRO A 18 -12.55 -22.25 -17.14
CA PRO A 18 -11.28 -21.58 -17.37
C PRO A 18 -10.09 -22.45 -16.99
N GLN A 19 -9.02 -22.38 -17.78
CA GLN A 19 -7.77 -23.07 -17.52
C GLN A 19 -7.15 -22.62 -16.19
N LEU A 20 -6.69 -23.58 -15.39
CA LEU A 20 -6.02 -23.33 -14.11
C LEU A 20 -4.59 -23.87 -14.16
N VAL A 21 -3.62 -22.97 -14.00
CA VAL A 21 -2.20 -23.29 -13.94
C VAL A 21 -1.67 -23.02 -12.54
N TYR A 22 -1.14 -24.06 -11.90
CA TYR A 22 -0.38 -23.94 -10.67
C TYR A 22 1.10 -23.72 -10.98
N MET A 23 1.72 -22.82 -10.22
CA MET A 23 3.13 -22.47 -10.38
C MET A 23 3.80 -22.36 -9.01
N SER A 24 4.88 -23.12 -8.83
CA SER A 24 5.87 -22.93 -7.78
C SER A 24 7.20 -22.57 -8.43
N ARG A 25 7.68 -21.35 -8.19
CA ARG A 25 8.99 -20.87 -8.70
C ARG A 25 10.16 -21.53 -7.98
N GLU A 26 11.26 -21.71 -8.69
CA GLU A 26 12.50 -22.21 -8.10
C GLU A 26 13.01 -21.25 -7.02
N ARG A 27 13.58 -21.84 -5.96
CA ARG A 27 14.23 -21.10 -4.88
C ARG A 27 15.56 -21.76 -4.57
N ARG A 28 16.63 -20.96 -4.58
CA ARG A 28 17.97 -21.35 -4.14
C ARG A 28 18.45 -20.40 -3.05
N PRO A 29 19.16 -20.87 -2.02
CA PRO A 29 19.70 -20.01 -0.97
C PRO A 29 20.61 -18.88 -1.49
N SER A 30 21.29 -19.12 -2.61
CA SER A 30 22.19 -18.16 -3.27
C SER A 30 21.47 -17.06 -4.05
N SER A 31 20.17 -17.21 -4.32
CA SER A 31 19.42 -16.30 -5.19
C SER A 31 18.35 -15.53 -4.39
N PRO A 32 18.27 -14.20 -4.51
CA PRO A 32 17.31 -13.42 -3.74
C PRO A 32 15.86 -13.79 -4.10
N HIS A 33 15.03 -14.03 -3.08
CA HIS A 33 13.63 -14.45 -3.27
C HIS A 33 12.74 -13.36 -3.87
N ARG A 34 13.00 -12.08 -3.57
CA ARG A 34 12.23 -10.91 -4.04
C ARG A 34 10.73 -10.93 -3.68
N PHE A 35 10.33 -11.72 -2.69
CA PHE A 35 8.99 -11.74 -2.11
C PHE A 35 7.87 -11.78 -3.17
N LYS A 36 6.83 -10.97 -3.01
CA LYS A 36 5.67 -10.92 -3.91
C LYS A 36 6.04 -10.42 -5.31
N ALA A 37 6.95 -9.46 -5.43
CA ALA A 37 7.40 -8.93 -6.72
C ALA A 37 8.01 -10.03 -7.60
N GLY A 38 8.88 -10.86 -7.01
CA GLY A 38 9.50 -11.97 -7.73
C GLY A 38 8.51 -13.07 -8.12
N ALA A 39 7.41 -13.24 -7.38
CA ALA A 39 6.33 -14.15 -7.77
C ALA A 39 5.53 -13.58 -8.95
N LEU A 40 5.15 -12.30 -8.87
CA LEU A 40 4.40 -11.61 -9.93
C LEU A 40 5.18 -11.55 -11.25
N ASN A 41 6.48 -11.26 -11.21
CA ASN A 41 7.31 -11.25 -12.43
C ASN A 41 7.49 -12.64 -13.04
N ALA A 42 7.64 -13.68 -12.22
CA ALA A 42 7.70 -15.05 -12.72
C ALA A 42 6.38 -15.48 -13.37
N LEU A 43 5.24 -15.16 -12.73
CA LEU A 43 3.91 -15.38 -13.29
C LEU A 43 3.70 -14.61 -14.59
N LEU A 44 4.21 -13.39 -14.68
CA LEU A 44 4.11 -12.55 -15.88
C LEU A 44 4.83 -13.18 -17.07
N ARG A 45 6.04 -13.72 -16.87
CA ARG A 45 6.79 -14.44 -17.91
C ARG A 45 6.11 -15.73 -18.34
N VAL A 46 5.76 -16.58 -17.36
CA VAL A 46 5.08 -17.86 -17.62
C VAL A 46 3.76 -17.62 -18.35
N SER A 47 2.96 -16.65 -17.90
CA SER A 47 1.72 -16.29 -18.57
C SER A 47 1.96 -15.81 -20.01
N GLY A 48 3.07 -15.12 -20.29
CA GLY A 48 3.46 -14.67 -21.63
C GLY A 48 3.55 -15.81 -22.64
N VAL A 49 4.15 -16.94 -22.27
CA VAL A 49 4.23 -18.11 -23.17
C VAL A 49 3.00 -18.99 -23.14
N MET A 50 2.24 -19.02 -22.03
CA MET A 50 1.06 -19.88 -21.88
C MET A 50 -0.21 -19.28 -22.48
N SER A 51 -0.80 -18.27 -21.83
CA SER A 51 -2.09 -17.67 -22.26
C SER A 51 -1.88 -16.40 -23.09
N ASN A 52 -0.81 -15.68 -22.80
CA ASN A 52 -0.47 -14.36 -23.27
C ASN A 52 -1.59 -13.30 -23.19
N ALA A 53 -2.48 -13.39 -22.19
CA ALA A 53 -3.58 -12.43 -22.04
C ALA A 53 -3.06 -10.99 -21.85
N PRO A 54 -3.55 -9.97 -22.59
CA PRO A 54 -3.00 -8.60 -22.56
C PRO A 54 -3.22 -7.86 -21.24
N TYR A 55 -4.20 -8.31 -20.45
CA TYR A 55 -4.54 -7.78 -19.14
C TYR A 55 -4.38 -8.86 -18.07
N MET A 56 -3.98 -8.46 -16.87
CA MET A 56 -3.85 -9.34 -15.72
C MET A 56 -4.62 -8.79 -14.52
N LEU A 57 -5.34 -9.67 -13.84
CA LEU A 57 -5.93 -9.40 -12.54
C LEU A 57 -4.96 -9.87 -11.46
N VAL A 58 -4.64 -8.99 -10.50
CA VAL A 58 -3.86 -9.37 -9.32
C VAL A 58 -4.77 -9.40 -8.10
N LEU A 59 -4.79 -10.56 -7.43
CA LEU A 59 -5.53 -10.79 -6.20
C LEU A 59 -4.63 -11.44 -5.15
N ASP A 60 -4.74 -10.94 -3.92
CA ASP A 60 -4.19 -11.60 -2.75
C ASP A 60 -5.03 -12.81 -2.35
N CYS A 61 -4.42 -13.79 -1.68
CA CYS A 61 -5.09 -15.05 -1.30
C CYS A 61 -6.25 -14.86 -0.32
N ASP A 62 -6.31 -13.74 0.39
CA ASP A 62 -7.40 -13.40 1.30
C ASP A 62 -8.47 -12.51 0.66
N MET A 63 -8.40 -12.27 -0.65
CA MET A 63 -9.35 -11.48 -1.43
C MET A 63 -10.01 -12.38 -2.49
N TYR A 64 -11.33 -12.29 -2.63
CA TYR A 64 -12.09 -12.99 -3.66
C TYR A 64 -12.95 -12.03 -4.48
N CYS A 65 -13.29 -12.44 -5.70
CA CYS A 65 -14.18 -11.72 -6.58
C CYS A 65 -15.63 -11.89 -6.09
N ASN A 66 -16.22 -10.82 -5.57
CA ASN A 66 -17.60 -10.77 -5.09
C ASN A 66 -18.59 -10.36 -6.18
N ASP A 67 -18.15 -9.55 -7.15
CA ASP A 67 -18.96 -9.20 -8.33
C ASP A 67 -18.31 -9.79 -9.60
N PRO A 68 -18.96 -10.75 -10.27
CA PRO A 68 -18.39 -11.40 -11.45
C PRO A 68 -18.25 -10.44 -12.65
N SER A 69 -18.89 -9.26 -12.60
CA SER A 69 -18.77 -8.24 -13.65
C SER A 69 -17.52 -7.37 -13.55
N SER A 70 -16.68 -7.55 -12.52
CA SER A 70 -15.45 -6.79 -12.27
C SER A 70 -14.52 -6.69 -13.49
N ALA A 71 -14.33 -7.80 -14.21
CA ALA A 71 -13.54 -7.83 -15.44
C ALA A 71 -14.17 -6.96 -16.54
N LYS A 72 -15.48 -7.11 -16.76
CA LYS A 72 -16.22 -6.31 -17.76
C LYS A 72 -16.15 -4.81 -17.43
N GLN A 73 -16.31 -4.45 -16.16
CA GLN A 73 -16.22 -3.07 -15.69
C GLN A 73 -14.82 -2.48 -15.94
N ALA A 74 -13.75 -3.23 -15.64
CA ALA A 74 -12.40 -2.78 -15.91
C ALA A 74 -12.12 -2.63 -17.42
N MET A 75 -12.66 -3.54 -18.24
CA MET A 75 -12.49 -3.48 -19.70
C MET A 75 -13.17 -2.26 -20.32
N CYS A 76 -14.23 -1.70 -19.73
CA CYS A 76 -14.80 -0.44 -20.20
C CYS A 76 -13.76 0.68 -20.28
N PHE A 77 -12.80 0.74 -19.35
CA PHE A 77 -11.73 1.74 -19.36
C PHE A 77 -10.55 1.32 -20.25
N HIS A 78 -10.18 0.04 -20.21
CA HIS A 78 -9.05 -0.46 -21.02
C HIS A 78 -9.34 -0.52 -22.52
N LEU A 79 -10.61 -0.51 -22.92
CA LEU A 79 -11.04 -0.50 -24.32
C LEU A 79 -11.58 0.87 -24.78
N ASP A 80 -11.62 1.86 -23.90
CA ASP A 80 -12.01 3.23 -24.25
C ASP A 80 -10.91 3.89 -25.11
N HIS A 81 -11.28 4.33 -26.31
CA HIS A 81 -10.33 4.90 -27.28
C HIS A 81 -9.61 6.16 -26.79
N ASN A 82 -10.20 6.93 -25.86
CA ASN A 82 -9.63 8.19 -25.38
C ASN A 82 -8.58 7.98 -24.29
N ILE A 83 -8.74 6.95 -23.45
CA ILE A 83 -7.84 6.73 -22.30
C ILE A 83 -6.97 5.49 -22.43
N SER A 84 -7.35 4.48 -23.23
CA SER A 84 -6.66 3.19 -23.28
C SER A 84 -5.15 3.34 -23.53
N THR A 85 -4.74 4.15 -24.50
CA THR A 85 -3.33 4.34 -24.87
C THR A 85 -2.47 4.85 -23.71
N THR A 86 -3.06 5.53 -22.73
CA THR A 86 -2.36 6.06 -21.55
C THR A 86 -2.71 5.33 -20.26
N LEU A 87 -3.63 4.35 -20.29
CA LEU A 87 -4.09 3.63 -19.11
C LEU A 87 -3.22 2.42 -18.80
N SER A 88 -2.68 2.38 -17.58
CA SER A 88 -1.91 1.24 -17.07
C SER A 88 -2.75 0.26 -16.28
N TYR A 89 -3.55 0.70 -15.31
CA TYR A 89 -4.40 -0.18 -14.50
C TYR A 89 -5.70 0.47 -14.05
N VAL A 90 -6.69 -0.38 -13.77
CA VAL A 90 -7.94 -0.04 -13.08
C VAL A 90 -7.89 -0.65 -11.68
N GLN A 91 -7.87 0.18 -10.66
CA GLN A 91 -7.85 -0.20 -9.24
C GLN A 91 -9.26 -0.18 -8.66
N PHE A 92 -9.64 -1.24 -7.92
CA PHE A 92 -10.87 -1.28 -7.13
C PHE A 92 -10.56 -1.06 -5.63
N PRO A 93 -11.54 -0.62 -4.81
CA PRO A 93 -11.35 -0.53 -3.36
C PRO A 93 -11.03 -1.89 -2.72
N GLN A 94 -10.16 -1.90 -1.72
CA GLN A 94 -10.08 -3.04 -0.81
C GLN A 94 -11.24 -2.94 0.20
N THR A 95 -12.16 -3.88 0.13
CA THR A 95 -13.31 -3.96 1.04
C THR A 95 -13.25 -5.27 1.81
N PHE A 96 -13.65 -5.24 3.08
CA PHE A 96 -13.49 -6.39 3.98
C PHE A 96 -14.82 -6.85 4.55
N TYR A 97 -15.06 -8.16 4.56
CA TYR A 97 -16.35 -8.73 5.01
C TYR A 97 -16.43 -8.94 6.53
N ASN A 98 -15.28 -8.99 7.23
CA ASN A 98 -15.18 -9.30 8.66
C ASN A 98 -14.99 -8.07 9.55
N VAL A 99 -15.31 -6.88 9.05
CA VAL A 99 -15.19 -5.63 9.82
C VAL A 99 -16.39 -5.47 10.76
N SER A 100 -16.11 -5.15 12.02
CA SER A 100 -17.13 -4.87 13.04
C SER A 100 -17.90 -3.60 12.70
N LYS A 101 -19.20 -3.55 13.04
CA LYS A 101 -20.01 -2.32 12.92
C LYS A 101 -19.44 -1.13 13.69
N ASN A 102 -18.62 -1.38 14.72
CA ASN A 102 -17.97 -0.33 15.51
C ASN A 102 -16.61 0.10 14.95
N ASP A 103 -16.02 -0.68 14.03
CA ASP A 103 -14.69 -0.55 13.42
C ASP A 103 -13.65 0.27 14.20
N ILE A 104 -13.40 -0.11 15.46
CA ILE A 104 -12.53 0.65 16.36
C ILE A 104 -11.05 0.68 15.93
N TYR A 105 -10.67 -0.18 14.98
CA TYR A 105 -9.30 -0.27 14.45
C TYR A 105 -9.15 0.43 13.10
N ASP A 106 -10.22 1.04 12.57
CA ASP A 106 -10.24 1.64 11.24
C ASP A 106 -9.67 0.66 10.21
N ALA A 107 -10.25 -0.55 10.21
CA ALA A 107 -9.88 -1.66 9.35
C ALA A 107 -10.33 -1.41 7.90
N GLN A 108 -11.42 -0.66 7.71
CA GLN A 108 -11.85 -0.26 6.36
C GLN A 108 -10.89 0.75 5.71
N SER A 109 -10.08 1.47 6.49
CA SER A 109 -9.23 2.55 5.99
C SER A 109 -10.04 3.52 5.12
N ARG A 110 -11.23 3.91 5.62
CA ARG A 110 -12.26 4.68 4.91
C ARG A 110 -11.69 5.94 4.27
N SER A 111 -10.90 6.71 5.03
CA SER A 111 -10.23 7.92 4.54
C SER A 111 -9.34 7.65 3.31
N ALA A 112 -8.68 6.49 3.24
CA ALA A 112 -7.84 6.13 2.09
C ALA A 112 -8.69 5.81 0.86
N TYR A 113 -9.61 4.84 0.96
CA TYR A 113 -10.33 4.31 -0.19
C TYR A 113 -11.54 5.14 -0.63
N GLN A 114 -12.25 5.80 0.29
CA GLN A 114 -13.40 6.63 -0.07
C GLN A 114 -13.01 8.06 -0.41
N ASN A 115 -11.98 8.62 0.23
CA ASN A 115 -11.65 10.05 0.06
C ASN A 115 -10.37 10.22 -0.79
N LYS A 116 -9.22 9.75 -0.28
CA LYS A 116 -7.91 10.05 -0.89
C LYS A 116 -7.75 9.44 -2.28
N TYR A 117 -8.16 8.19 -2.47
CA TYR A 117 -8.03 7.50 -3.75
C TYR A 117 -8.96 8.09 -4.81
N GLN A 118 -10.18 8.46 -4.44
CA GLN A 118 -11.10 9.17 -5.34
C GLN A 118 -10.57 10.56 -5.71
N GLY A 119 -10.06 11.32 -4.73
CA GLY A 119 -9.44 12.62 -5.00
C GLY A 119 -8.21 12.51 -5.90
N MET A 120 -7.38 11.48 -5.70
CA MET A 120 -6.20 11.23 -6.51
C MET A 120 -6.55 10.76 -7.94
N ASP A 121 -7.70 10.10 -8.11
CA ASP A 121 -8.19 9.70 -9.44
C ASP A 121 -8.40 10.91 -10.35
N GLY A 122 -8.89 12.02 -9.80
CA GLY A 122 -9.09 13.28 -10.52
C GLY A 122 -7.81 13.96 -11.03
N VAL A 123 -6.62 13.55 -10.58
CA VAL A 123 -5.33 14.18 -10.94
C VAL A 123 -4.41 13.28 -11.76
N GLY A 124 -4.90 12.12 -12.22
CA GLY A 124 -4.12 11.20 -13.06
C GLY A 124 -4.18 9.73 -12.64
N GLY A 125 -4.92 9.42 -11.57
CA GLY A 125 -5.12 8.06 -11.10
C GLY A 125 -4.50 7.79 -9.73
N THR A 126 -5.08 6.83 -9.02
CA THR A 126 -4.68 6.44 -7.66
C THR A 126 -3.46 5.50 -7.60
N VAL A 127 -2.89 5.34 -6.41
CA VAL A 127 -1.86 4.35 -6.05
C VAL A 127 -2.36 2.92 -6.29
N CYS A 128 -1.49 2.05 -6.82
CA CYS A 128 -1.75 0.62 -6.90
C CYS A 128 -1.67 -0.03 -5.51
N ALA A 129 -2.80 -0.54 -5.01
CA ALA A 129 -2.95 -0.96 -3.62
C ALA A 129 -2.49 -2.41 -3.34
N GLY A 130 -2.03 -3.12 -4.36
CA GLY A 130 -1.46 -4.48 -4.22
C GLY A 130 -2.41 -5.64 -4.48
N THR A 131 -3.71 -5.38 -4.60
CA THR A 131 -4.74 -6.39 -4.91
C THR A 131 -5.96 -5.71 -5.54
N GLY A 132 -6.81 -6.48 -6.21
CA GLY A 132 -8.07 -6.01 -6.77
C GLY A 132 -7.88 -4.99 -7.89
N TYR A 133 -6.90 -5.21 -8.77
CA TYR A 133 -6.66 -4.35 -9.92
C TYR A 133 -6.43 -5.14 -11.22
N TYR A 134 -6.88 -4.56 -12.33
CA TYR A 134 -6.64 -5.06 -13.68
C TYR A 134 -5.57 -4.21 -14.34
N LEU A 135 -4.41 -4.80 -14.59
CA LEU A 135 -3.23 -4.16 -15.18
C LEU A 135 -3.10 -4.54 -16.66
N LYS A 136 -2.80 -3.56 -17.51
CA LYS A 136 -2.35 -3.74 -18.89
C LYS A 136 -0.88 -4.18 -18.86
N LYS A 137 -0.58 -5.41 -19.29
CA LYS A 137 0.79 -5.98 -19.20
C LYS A 137 1.84 -5.13 -19.89
N GLU A 138 1.47 -4.55 -21.04
CA GLU A 138 2.35 -3.69 -21.83
C GLU A 138 2.93 -2.52 -21.01
N ALA A 139 2.16 -1.99 -20.04
CA ALA A 139 2.62 -0.90 -19.19
C ALA A 139 3.84 -1.28 -18.33
N LEU A 140 4.03 -2.56 -18.03
CA LEU A 140 5.20 -3.06 -17.30
C LEU A 140 6.46 -3.15 -18.17
N TYR A 141 6.32 -3.03 -19.48
CA TYR A 141 7.41 -3.19 -20.46
C TYR A 141 7.76 -1.89 -21.17
N SER A 142 6.84 -0.93 -21.22
CA SER A 142 6.96 0.27 -22.05
C SER A 142 6.56 1.56 -21.33
N THR A 143 6.59 2.66 -22.08
CA THR A 143 6.03 3.96 -21.68
C THR A 143 4.96 4.35 -22.70
N PRO A 144 3.97 5.20 -22.36
CA PRO A 144 2.89 5.54 -23.30
C PRO A 144 3.36 6.15 -24.63
N ILE A 145 4.51 6.83 -24.64
CA ILE A 145 5.07 7.50 -25.82
C ILE A 145 5.95 6.55 -26.64
N ASN A 146 6.50 5.49 -26.03
CA ASN A 146 7.41 4.55 -26.70
C ASN A 146 6.72 3.20 -27.00
N GLN A 147 5.39 3.14 -27.02
CA GLN A 147 4.65 1.91 -27.37
C GLN A 147 5.04 1.44 -28.77
N ASP A 148 5.09 2.35 -29.74
CA ASP A 148 5.50 2.07 -31.13
C ASP A 148 6.96 1.62 -31.23
N ASN A 149 7.87 2.24 -30.45
CA ASN A 149 9.29 1.87 -30.42
C ASN A 149 9.51 0.48 -29.81
N MET A 150 8.79 0.13 -28.75
CA MET A 150 8.84 -1.21 -28.15
C MET A 150 8.22 -2.26 -29.07
N THR A 151 7.11 -1.93 -29.72
CA THR A 151 6.49 -2.78 -30.76
C THR A 151 7.47 -3.00 -31.91
N THR A 152 8.18 -1.96 -32.33
CA THR A 152 9.23 -2.04 -33.37
C THR A 152 10.42 -2.90 -32.92
N LEU A 153 10.88 -2.78 -31.67
CA LEU A 153 11.92 -3.63 -31.10
C LEU A 153 11.52 -5.10 -31.14
N PHE A 154 10.28 -5.41 -30.70
CA PHE A 154 9.76 -6.76 -30.72
C PHE A 154 9.55 -7.30 -32.14
N GLN A 155 9.06 -6.48 -33.07
CA GLN A 155 8.92 -6.85 -34.48
C GLN A 155 10.28 -7.15 -35.12
N LYS A 156 11.31 -6.34 -34.82
CA LYS A 156 12.68 -6.57 -35.28
C LYS A 156 13.24 -7.88 -34.73
N ALA A 157 13.10 -8.14 -33.44
CA ALA A 157 13.55 -9.39 -32.80
C ALA A 157 12.85 -10.66 -33.34
N GLN A 158 11.65 -10.51 -33.92
CA GLN A 158 10.83 -11.65 -34.38
C GLN A 158 11.11 -12.09 -35.83
N LEU A 159 11.58 -11.19 -36.70
CA LEU A 159 11.80 -11.46 -38.14
C LEU A 159 12.83 -12.56 -38.43
N GLU A 160 13.60 -12.99 -37.43
CA GLU A 160 14.52 -14.13 -37.48
C GLU A 160 13.81 -15.50 -37.64
N TYR A 161 12.50 -15.62 -37.33
CA TYR A 161 11.79 -16.92 -37.27
C TYR A 161 11.09 -17.36 -38.58
N LYS A 162 11.00 -16.49 -39.61
CA LYS A 162 10.49 -16.86 -40.95
C LYS A 162 11.67 -16.94 -41.93
N TRP A 163 12.09 -18.14 -42.28
CA TRP A 163 13.28 -18.44 -43.09
C TRP A 163 13.36 -17.73 -44.47
N GLU A 164 14.63 -17.52 -44.89
CA GLU A 164 15.15 -17.36 -46.25
C GLU A 164 14.73 -16.13 -47.08
N SER A 165 15.32 -14.97 -46.77
CA SER A 165 15.91 -14.12 -47.80
C SER A 165 16.74 -13.02 -47.15
N GLN A 166 17.96 -12.83 -47.65
CA GLN A 166 18.90 -11.76 -47.35
C GLN A 166 18.26 -10.45 -46.88
N LEU A 167 18.30 -10.21 -45.57
CA LEU A 167 18.09 -8.89 -44.98
C LEU A 167 18.99 -8.81 -43.74
N TYR A 168 20.08 -8.05 -43.87
CA TYR A 168 20.92 -7.66 -42.76
C TYR A 168 20.06 -6.92 -41.71
N GLN A 169 19.83 -7.56 -40.56
CA GLN A 169 19.37 -6.90 -39.33
C GLN A 169 20.56 -6.67 -38.40
N SER A 170 20.50 -5.66 -37.53
CA SER A 170 21.54 -5.40 -36.52
C SER A 170 21.36 -6.36 -35.33
N GLU A 171 22.37 -7.21 -35.08
CA GLU A 171 22.53 -8.05 -33.87
C GLU A 171 22.22 -7.28 -32.57
N GLU A 172 22.48 -5.97 -32.58
CA GLU A 172 22.22 -5.00 -31.53
C GLU A 172 20.77 -5.01 -31.00
N SER A 173 19.75 -5.19 -31.85
CA SER A 173 18.35 -5.12 -31.43
C SER A 173 17.86 -6.37 -30.69
N LEU A 174 18.34 -7.55 -31.09
CA LEU A 174 18.08 -8.80 -30.39
C LEU A 174 18.83 -8.82 -29.05
N GLN A 175 20.08 -8.36 -29.05
CA GLN A 175 20.88 -8.22 -27.85
C GLN A 175 20.19 -7.30 -26.83
N GLU A 176 19.65 -6.16 -27.26
CA GLU A 176 18.87 -5.27 -26.40
C GLU A 176 17.62 -5.96 -25.81
N ALA A 177 16.92 -6.78 -26.60
CA ALA A 177 15.75 -7.52 -26.15
C ALA A 177 16.13 -8.62 -25.13
N GLU A 178 17.22 -9.35 -25.36
CA GLU A 178 17.74 -10.37 -24.45
C GLU A 178 18.24 -9.76 -23.13
N GLU A 179 18.91 -8.60 -23.18
CA GLU A 179 19.32 -7.85 -21.99
C GLU A 179 18.11 -7.40 -21.14
N LYS A 180 17.02 -6.99 -21.80
CA LYS A 180 15.81 -6.52 -21.11
C LYS A 180 14.96 -7.66 -20.55
N PHE A 181 14.68 -8.65 -21.39
CA PHE A 181 13.64 -9.65 -21.13
C PHE A 181 14.17 -11.05 -20.80
N GLY A 182 15.46 -11.31 -21.05
CA GLY A 182 16.14 -12.59 -20.87
C GLY A 182 16.29 -13.37 -22.17
N ALA A 183 17.11 -14.43 -22.14
CA ALA A 183 17.51 -15.21 -23.32
C ALA A 183 16.39 -16.05 -23.98
N SER A 184 15.18 -16.10 -23.41
CA SER A 184 14.09 -16.87 -24.01
C SER A 184 13.50 -16.15 -25.22
N ARG A 185 13.89 -16.62 -26.42
CA ARG A 185 13.33 -16.14 -27.69
C ARG A 185 11.83 -16.40 -27.80
N LYS A 186 11.33 -17.53 -27.27
CA LYS A 186 9.89 -17.83 -27.23
C LYS A 186 9.12 -16.79 -26.41
N PHE A 187 9.66 -16.40 -25.26
CA PHE A 187 9.08 -15.34 -24.45
C PHE A 187 9.16 -13.98 -25.14
N ILE A 188 10.31 -13.59 -25.69
CA ILE A 188 10.45 -12.33 -26.44
C ILE A 188 9.43 -12.23 -27.58
N ASN A 189 9.29 -13.30 -28.37
CA ASN A 189 8.31 -13.36 -29.45
C ASN A 189 6.86 -13.26 -28.96
N SER A 190 6.57 -13.74 -27.74
CA SER A 190 5.23 -13.59 -27.15
C SER A 190 4.88 -12.12 -26.83
N LEU A 191 5.86 -11.26 -26.59
CA LEU A 191 5.61 -9.86 -26.20
C LEU A 191 4.97 -9.02 -27.31
N ASN A 192 5.18 -9.40 -28.58
CA ASN A 192 4.65 -8.68 -29.75
C ASN A 192 3.25 -9.13 -30.16
N HIS A 193 2.92 -10.40 -29.90
CA HIS A 193 1.68 -11.00 -30.36
C HIS A 193 0.60 -10.87 -29.28
N GLN A 194 -0.43 -10.06 -29.53
CA GLN A 194 -1.73 -10.42 -28.97
C GLN A 194 -2.14 -11.73 -29.63
N ARG A 195 -2.12 -12.84 -28.89
CA ARG A 195 -2.66 -14.11 -29.38
C ARG A 195 -4.14 -13.85 -29.68
N ASN A 196 -4.49 -13.71 -30.96
CA ASN A 196 -5.87 -13.84 -31.43
C ASN A 196 -6.39 -15.13 -30.81
N GLY A 197 -7.55 -15.10 -30.16
CA GLY A 197 -8.08 -16.11 -29.23
C GLY A 197 -8.35 -17.51 -29.82
N ARG A 198 -7.36 -18.09 -30.50
CA ARG A 198 -7.29 -19.48 -30.87
C ARG A 198 -6.94 -20.27 -29.63
N GLU A 199 -7.79 -21.25 -29.32
CA GLU A 199 -7.56 -22.29 -28.32
C GLU A 199 -6.30 -23.08 -28.69
N ASN A 200 -5.14 -22.60 -28.26
CA ASN A 200 -3.92 -23.38 -28.35
C ASN A 200 -3.85 -24.25 -27.11
N PHE A 201 -4.03 -25.55 -27.32
CA PHE A 201 -3.78 -26.56 -26.30
C PHE A 201 -2.37 -26.37 -25.72
N LEU A 202 -2.24 -26.45 -24.40
CA LEU A 202 -0.92 -26.48 -23.78
C LEU A 202 -0.20 -27.76 -24.23
N CYS A 203 0.91 -27.60 -24.93
CA CYS A 203 1.81 -28.69 -25.27
C CYS A 203 2.95 -28.79 -24.25
N ASP A 204 3.56 -29.97 -24.14
CA ASP A 204 4.67 -30.21 -23.21
C ASP A 204 5.82 -29.23 -23.40
N GLU A 205 6.09 -28.82 -24.64
CA GLU A 205 7.09 -27.83 -24.98
C GLU A 205 6.81 -26.44 -24.35
N MET A 206 5.54 -26.02 -24.27
CA MET A 206 5.16 -24.78 -23.58
C MET A 206 5.33 -24.89 -22.06
N ILE A 207 5.10 -26.09 -21.50
CA ILE A 207 5.28 -26.35 -20.08
C ILE A 207 6.76 -26.33 -19.72
N ASP A 208 7.62 -26.92 -20.55
CA ASP A 208 9.07 -26.91 -20.33
C ASP A 208 9.69 -25.51 -20.49
N GLU A 209 9.19 -24.73 -21.44
CA GLU A 209 9.53 -23.31 -21.53
C GLU A 209 9.09 -22.55 -20.28
N ALA A 210 7.86 -22.76 -19.81
CA ALA A 210 7.34 -22.13 -18.60
C ALA A 210 8.17 -22.49 -17.35
N LYS A 211 8.61 -23.74 -17.19
CA LYS A 211 9.54 -24.16 -16.13
C LYS A 211 10.85 -23.39 -16.18
N THR A 212 11.37 -23.15 -17.38
CA THR A 212 12.61 -22.38 -17.58
C THR A 212 12.43 -20.91 -17.18
N LEU A 213 11.31 -20.29 -17.57
CA LEU A 213 10.95 -18.91 -17.18
C LEU A 213 10.67 -18.74 -15.68
N ALA A 214 10.29 -19.82 -15.00
CA ALA A 214 10.04 -19.90 -13.56
C ALA A 214 11.32 -20.04 -12.71
N SER A 215 12.46 -20.28 -13.35
CA SER A 215 13.75 -20.46 -12.67
C SER A 215 14.18 -19.21 -11.91
N CYS A 216 14.88 -19.41 -10.80
CA CYS A 216 15.45 -18.32 -10.02
C CYS A 216 16.66 -17.65 -10.69
N THR A 217 17.28 -18.31 -11.69
CA THR A 217 18.43 -17.77 -12.42
C THR A 217 18.03 -17.05 -13.70
N PHE A 218 16.77 -17.16 -14.14
CA PHE A 218 16.31 -16.55 -15.40
C PHE A 218 16.51 -15.03 -15.44
N GLU A 219 16.41 -14.38 -14.28
CA GLU A 219 16.51 -12.93 -14.16
C GLU A 219 17.97 -12.43 -14.03
N GLU A 220 18.95 -13.33 -13.98
CA GLU A 220 20.36 -12.98 -13.88
C GLU A 220 20.79 -12.14 -15.09
N ASN A 221 21.47 -11.02 -14.82
CA ASN A 221 21.93 -10.06 -15.83
C ASN A 221 20.83 -9.40 -16.68
N THR A 222 19.56 -9.55 -16.31
CA THR A 222 18.44 -8.87 -17.00
C THR A 222 18.03 -7.55 -16.34
N ARG A 223 17.10 -6.84 -16.98
CA ARG A 223 16.45 -5.62 -16.46
C ARG A 223 15.17 -5.89 -15.62
N TRP A 224 14.83 -7.16 -15.38
CA TRP A 224 13.68 -7.55 -14.55
C TRP A 224 13.77 -6.98 -13.12
N GLY A 225 12.65 -6.41 -12.66
CA GLY A 225 12.49 -5.77 -11.37
C GLY A 225 13.29 -4.48 -11.15
N LYS A 226 14.13 -4.09 -12.11
CA LYS A 226 14.85 -2.80 -12.13
C LYS A 226 14.10 -1.79 -13.00
N GLU A 227 13.80 -2.16 -14.23
CA GLU A 227 13.14 -1.31 -15.24
C GLU A 227 11.86 -1.95 -15.80
N ILE A 228 11.85 -3.29 -15.85
CA ILE A 228 10.81 -4.15 -16.42
C ILE A 228 10.08 -4.91 -15.31
N GLY A 229 8.75 -5.02 -15.42
CA GLY A 229 7.93 -5.76 -14.46
C GLY A 229 7.72 -5.01 -13.14
N TYR A 230 7.32 -5.75 -12.10
CA TYR A 230 7.18 -5.28 -10.73
C TYR A 230 8.53 -4.99 -10.11
N SER A 231 8.68 -3.81 -9.50
CA SER A 231 9.96 -3.37 -8.98
C SER A 231 10.41 -4.13 -7.72
N TYR A 232 11.71 -4.42 -7.64
CA TYR A 232 12.35 -5.08 -6.49
C TYR A 232 12.91 -4.13 -5.44
N ASN A 233 12.85 -2.81 -5.68
CA ASN A 233 13.48 -1.80 -4.82
C ASN A 233 12.67 -1.48 -3.56
N SER A 234 11.41 -1.95 -3.47
CA SER A 234 10.56 -1.76 -2.30
C SER A 234 9.79 -3.03 -1.98
N LEU A 235 9.54 -3.26 -0.69
CA LEU A 235 8.65 -4.32 -0.21
C LEU A 235 7.16 -4.01 -0.48
N LEU A 236 6.84 -2.77 -0.85
CA LEU A 236 5.52 -2.36 -1.33
C LEU A 236 5.52 -2.39 -2.86
N GLU A 237 5.75 -3.56 -3.42
CA GLU A 237 6.12 -3.71 -4.83
C GLU A 237 5.07 -3.13 -5.77
N SER A 238 3.80 -3.34 -5.46
CA SER A 238 2.69 -2.88 -6.30
C SER A 238 2.54 -1.37 -6.25
N SER A 239 2.54 -0.78 -5.04
CA SER A 239 2.43 0.68 -4.87
C SER A 239 3.61 1.42 -5.48
N TYR A 240 4.81 0.87 -5.32
CA TYR A 240 6.02 1.44 -5.89
C TYR A 240 6.07 1.28 -7.42
N THR A 241 5.63 0.15 -7.96
CA THR A 241 5.49 -0.04 -9.42
C THR A 241 4.45 0.94 -9.97
N GLY A 242 3.32 1.13 -9.30
CA GLY A 242 2.32 2.14 -9.67
C GLY A 242 2.88 3.56 -9.75
N TYR A 243 3.69 3.96 -8.75
CA TYR A 243 4.42 5.23 -8.77
C TYR A 243 5.34 5.35 -9.99
N LEU A 244 6.15 4.33 -10.28
CA LEU A 244 7.05 4.34 -11.43
C LEU A 244 6.31 4.38 -12.77
N LEU A 245 5.16 3.72 -12.88
CA LEU A 245 4.30 3.79 -14.07
C LEU A 245 3.79 5.22 -14.29
N HIS A 246 3.29 5.87 -13.23
CA HIS A 246 2.86 7.27 -13.30
C HIS A 246 4.02 8.22 -13.63
N SER A 247 5.21 7.99 -13.07
CA SER A 247 6.43 8.74 -13.45
C SER A 247 6.82 8.57 -14.92
N LYS A 248 6.53 7.42 -15.52
CA LYS A 248 6.71 7.15 -16.96
C LYS A 248 5.61 7.79 -17.83
N GLY A 249 4.59 8.39 -17.23
CA GLY A 249 3.48 9.08 -17.90
C GLY A 249 2.21 8.24 -18.06
N TRP A 250 2.17 7.02 -17.54
CA TRP A 250 0.94 6.23 -17.50
C TRP A 250 -0.07 6.87 -16.54
N LYS A 251 -1.35 6.61 -16.77
CA LYS A 251 -2.48 6.94 -15.88
C LYS A 251 -3.06 5.66 -15.28
N SER A 252 -3.84 5.81 -14.22
CA SER A 252 -4.70 4.75 -13.68
C SER A 252 -6.11 5.27 -13.48
N VAL A 253 -7.05 4.35 -13.28
CA VAL A 253 -8.45 4.65 -12.93
C VAL A 253 -8.77 3.99 -11.60
N TYR A 254 -9.50 4.70 -10.74
CA TYR A 254 -10.06 4.16 -9.52
C TYR A 254 -11.57 3.95 -9.65
N LEU A 255 -11.99 2.69 -9.74
CA LEU A 255 -13.41 2.34 -9.85
C LEU A 255 -13.97 1.96 -8.47
N TYR A 256 -14.91 2.78 -7.97
CA TYR A 256 -15.61 2.54 -6.71
C TYR A 256 -17.10 2.18 -6.96
N PRO A 257 -17.42 0.90 -7.26
CA PRO A 257 -18.80 0.48 -7.54
C PRO A 257 -19.65 0.40 -6.26
N LYS A 258 -20.97 0.55 -6.40
CA LYS A 258 -21.93 0.40 -5.27
C LYS A 258 -21.85 -0.98 -4.60
N ARG A 259 -21.72 -2.03 -5.41
CA ARG A 259 -21.40 -3.39 -4.94
C ARG A 259 -19.89 -3.57 -5.00
N PRO A 260 -19.20 -3.82 -3.88
CA PRO A 260 -17.76 -4.08 -3.91
C PRO A 260 -17.43 -5.28 -4.82
N CYS A 261 -16.58 -5.06 -5.81
CA CYS A 261 -16.16 -6.12 -6.74
C CYS A 261 -15.28 -7.17 -6.07
N PHE A 262 -14.49 -6.76 -5.08
CA PHE A 262 -13.59 -7.63 -4.35
C PHE A 262 -13.84 -7.49 -2.85
N LEU A 263 -13.91 -8.63 -2.17
CA LEU A 263 -14.06 -8.72 -0.72
C LEU A 263 -12.91 -9.55 -0.16
N GLY A 264 -12.34 -9.12 0.97
CA GLY A 264 -11.34 -9.91 1.68
C GLY A 264 -11.45 -9.86 3.19
N CYS A 265 -10.41 -10.38 3.83
CA CYS A 265 -10.34 -10.50 5.29
C CYS A 265 -9.36 -9.46 5.86
N SER A 266 -9.87 -8.56 6.72
CA SER A 266 -9.03 -7.63 7.46
C SER A 266 -8.49 -8.27 8.73
N THR A 267 -7.39 -7.71 9.25
CA THR A 267 -6.89 -8.08 10.57
C THR A 267 -7.82 -7.55 11.66
N ILE A 268 -8.23 -8.44 12.57
CA ILE A 268 -8.99 -8.10 13.77
C ILE A 268 -8.10 -8.02 15.03
N ASP A 269 -6.78 -8.24 14.88
CA ASP A 269 -5.79 -8.09 15.95
C ASP A 269 -5.04 -6.77 15.79
N MET A 270 -5.01 -5.96 16.86
CA MET A 270 -4.26 -4.71 16.92
C MET A 270 -2.77 -4.94 16.65
N LYS A 271 -2.19 -6.04 17.16
CA LYS A 271 -0.78 -6.34 16.94
C LYS A 271 -0.47 -6.47 15.45
N ASP A 272 -1.25 -7.28 14.74
CA ASP A 272 -1.06 -7.51 13.31
C ASP A 272 -1.36 -6.23 12.50
N ALA A 273 -2.37 -5.44 12.90
CA ALA A 273 -2.65 -4.13 12.32
C ALA A 273 -1.47 -3.15 12.44
N LEU A 274 -0.86 -3.06 13.62
CA LEU A 274 0.29 -2.17 13.85
C LEU A 274 1.55 -2.66 13.11
N VAL A 275 1.79 -3.97 13.08
CA VAL A 275 2.89 -4.55 12.29
C VAL A 275 2.71 -4.27 10.80
N GLN A 276 1.49 -4.37 10.30
CA GLN A 276 1.17 -4.04 8.91
C GLN A 276 1.44 -2.57 8.60
N LEU A 277 0.92 -1.66 9.44
CA LEU A 277 1.11 -0.23 9.26
C LEU A 277 2.58 0.18 9.37
N MET A 278 3.34 -0.42 10.30
CA MET A 278 4.78 -0.17 10.45
C MET A 278 5.55 -0.52 9.16
N LYS A 279 5.20 -1.62 8.49
CA LYS A 279 5.82 -2.00 7.20
C LYS A 279 5.46 -1.02 6.09
N TRP A 280 4.20 -0.60 6.03
CA TRP A 280 3.75 0.40 5.06
C TRP A 280 4.48 1.72 5.27
N ALA A 281 4.54 2.21 6.52
CA ALA A 281 5.27 3.40 6.90
C ALA A 281 6.75 3.31 6.53
N SER A 282 7.43 2.24 6.93
CA SER A 282 8.85 2.01 6.62
C SER A 282 9.12 1.96 5.12
N GLY A 283 8.33 1.19 4.35
CA GLY A 283 8.50 1.07 2.91
C GLY A 283 8.25 2.39 2.16
N LEU A 284 7.24 3.16 2.57
CA LEU A 284 6.90 4.45 1.97
C LEU A 284 7.96 5.52 2.29
N VAL A 285 8.40 5.61 3.54
CA VAL A 285 9.46 6.54 3.95
C VAL A 285 10.79 6.18 3.28
N GLN A 286 11.12 4.88 3.17
CA GLN A 286 12.32 4.42 2.48
C GLN A 286 12.34 4.85 1.01
N VAL A 287 11.21 4.75 0.31
CA VAL A 287 11.10 5.26 -1.07
C VAL A 287 11.22 6.77 -1.10
N GLY A 288 10.51 7.49 -0.22
CA GLY A 288 10.55 8.95 -0.14
C GLY A 288 11.94 9.54 0.11
N LEU A 289 12.80 8.83 0.85
CA LEU A 289 14.20 9.22 1.10
C LEU A 289 15.20 8.66 0.08
N SER A 290 14.75 7.87 -0.89
CA SER A 290 15.62 7.28 -1.92
C SER A 290 15.87 8.23 -3.10
N LYS A 291 16.68 7.80 -4.06
CA LYS A 291 16.84 8.48 -5.36
C LYS A 291 15.52 8.66 -6.14
N TYR A 292 14.48 7.91 -5.77
CA TYR A 292 13.13 7.97 -6.36
C TYR A 292 12.17 8.85 -5.54
N SER A 293 12.71 9.81 -4.80
CA SER A 293 11.92 10.75 -4.01
C SER A 293 10.96 11.56 -4.90
N PRO A 294 9.73 11.83 -4.44
CA PRO A 294 8.83 12.78 -5.08
C PRO A 294 9.47 14.16 -5.28
N PHE A 295 10.39 14.58 -4.40
CA PHE A 295 11.07 15.89 -4.48
C PHE A 295 12.22 15.94 -5.49
N THR A 296 12.65 14.81 -6.04
CA THR A 296 13.73 14.76 -7.04
C THR A 296 13.24 14.07 -8.30
N TYR A 297 13.18 12.73 -8.27
CA TYR A 297 12.71 11.91 -9.38
C TYR A 297 11.30 12.27 -9.82
N GLY A 298 10.39 12.48 -8.86
CA GLY A 298 8.99 12.83 -9.14
C GLY A 298 8.85 14.14 -9.93
N LEU A 299 9.59 15.19 -9.53
CA LEU A 299 9.59 16.49 -10.21
C LEU A 299 10.23 16.44 -11.61
N MET A 300 11.17 15.52 -11.83
CA MET A 300 11.81 15.32 -13.14
C MET A 300 11.04 14.34 -14.04
N SER A 301 9.92 13.79 -13.56
CA SER A 301 9.15 12.76 -14.27
C SER A 301 8.07 13.34 -15.18
N LYS A 302 7.34 12.47 -15.90
CA LYS A 302 6.18 12.87 -16.72
C LYS A 302 4.88 12.99 -15.90
N MET A 303 4.94 12.76 -14.59
CA MET A 303 3.78 12.80 -13.71
C MET A 303 3.38 14.25 -13.40
N PRO A 304 2.08 14.61 -13.44
CA PRO A 304 1.61 15.93 -13.04
C PRO A 304 2.03 16.31 -11.61
N LEU A 305 2.33 17.60 -11.39
CA LEU A 305 2.82 18.10 -10.09
C LEU A 305 1.85 17.77 -8.93
N VAL A 306 0.55 17.94 -9.13
CA VAL A 306 -0.45 17.66 -8.08
C VAL A 306 -0.48 16.17 -7.73
N GLN A 307 -0.41 15.28 -8.74
CA GLN A 307 -0.32 13.83 -8.51
C GLN A 307 0.98 13.46 -7.78
N ASN A 308 2.10 14.12 -8.12
CA ASN A 308 3.37 13.95 -7.40
C ASN A 308 3.27 14.40 -5.93
N MET A 309 2.56 15.48 -5.64
CA MET A 309 2.28 15.92 -4.27
C MET A 309 1.44 14.90 -3.51
N CYS A 310 0.47 14.23 -4.14
CA CYS A 310 -0.28 13.13 -3.52
C CYS A 310 0.64 11.98 -3.11
N TYR A 311 1.57 11.56 -3.99
CA TYR A 311 2.59 10.57 -3.64
C TYR A 311 3.51 11.04 -2.51
N GLY A 312 3.93 12.31 -2.55
CA GLY A 312 4.67 12.96 -1.47
C GLY A 312 3.94 12.85 -0.13
N TYR A 313 2.65 13.14 -0.09
CA TYR A 313 1.84 12.99 1.11
C TYR A 313 1.88 11.56 1.65
N PHE A 314 1.67 10.53 0.82
CA PHE A 314 1.73 9.13 1.28
C PHE A 314 3.12 8.75 1.80
N MET A 315 4.19 9.20 1.13
CA MET A 315 5.56 8.87 1.51
C MET A 315 6.02 9.58 2.80
N PHE A 316 5.63 10.84 2.99
CA PHE A 316 6.15 11.68 4.07
C PHE A 316 5.19 11.87 5.25
N SER A 317 3.89 11.56 5.13
CA SER A 317 2.92 11.74 6.22
C SER A 317 3.28 10.99 7.50
N HIS A 318 4.03 9.89 7.42
CA HIS A 318 4.49 9.13 8.58
C HIS A 318 5.46 9.92 9.48
N PHE A 319 6.15 10.94 8.94
CA PHE A 319 6.96 11.86 9.73
C PHE A 319 6.15 12.68 10.74
N LEU A 320 4.83 12.79 10.57
CA LEU A 320 3.94 13.40 11.58
C LEU A 320 4.00 12.69 12.94
N SER A 321 4.49 11.45 12.98
CA SER A 321 4.75 10.74 14.24
C SER A 321 5.71 11.48 15.18
N ILE A 322 6.73 12.16 14.64
CA ILE A 322 7.72 12.93 15.42
C ILE A 322 7.09 14.15 16.10
N PRO A 323 6.45 15.11 15.39
CA PRO A 323 5.79 16.23 16.03
C PRO A 323 4.63 15.77 16.92
N CYS A 324 3.88 14.71 16.57
CA CYS A 324 2.86 14.16 17.46
C CYS A 324 3.45 13.67 18.80
N PHE A 325 4.62 13.03 18.77
CA PHE A 325 5.31 12.61 19.99
C PHE A 325 5.76 13.83 20.82
N LEU A 326 6.34 14.85 20.17
CA LEU A 326 6.75 16.09 20.83
C LEU A 326 5.55 16.85 21.44
N TYR A 327 4.45 16.97 20.69
CA TYR A 327 3.20 17.56 21.18
C TYR A 327 2.47 16.70 22.21
N GLY A 328 2.83 15.43 22.36
CA GLY A 328 2.41 14.61 23.50
C GLY A 328 3.14 14.95 24.80
N ILE A 329 4.29 15.64 24.74
CA ILE A 329 5.13 15.98 25.89
C ILE A 329 5.03 17.47 26.22
N VAL A 330 5.15 18.34 25.21
CA VAL A 330 5.31 19.79 25.42
C VAL A 330 4.09 20.43 26.12
N PRO A 331 2.84 20.30 25.63
CA PRO A 331 1.68 20.90 26.30
C PRO A 331 1.45 20.40 27.73
N PRO A 332 1.50 19.07 28.02
CA PRO A 332 1.40 18.61 29.41
C PRO A 332 2.53 19.14 30.30
N LEU A 333 3.76 19.19 29.81
CA LEU A 333 4.89 19.73 30.57
C LEU A 333 4.72 21.23 30.85
N CYS A 334 4.30 22.02 29.86
CA CYS A 334 3.99 23.43 30.02
C CYS A 334 2.83 23.65 31.00
N PHE A 335 1.82 22.78 30.98
CA PHE A 335 0.72 22.81 31.94
C PHE A 335 1.16 22.48 33.36
N LEU A 336 2.17 21.62 33.52
CA LEU A 336 2.80 21.34 34.81
C LEU A 336 3.68 22.52 35.28
N SER A 337 4.49 23.10 34.40
CA SER A 337 5.48 24.14 34.73
C SER A 337 4.92 25.56 34.83
N GLY A 338 3.82 25.87 34.14
CA GLY A 338 3.18 27.21 34.12
C GLY A 338 3.69 28.12 33.08
N THR A 339 4.38 27.55 32.13
CA THR A 339 4.81 28.28 30.97
C THR A 339 3.61 28.38 30.04
N PRO A 340 3.03 29.58 29.82
CA PRO A 340 1.92 29.74 28.90
C PRO A 340 2.38 29.43 27.47
N LEU A 341 1.75 28.45 26.83
CA LEU A 341 2.01 28.08 25.44
C LEU A 341 1.07 28.80 24.46
N PHE A 342 -0.16 29.05 24.90
CA PHE A 342 -1.21 29.70 24.12
C PHE A 342 -1.46 31.13 24.59
N PRO A 343 -2.02 32.01 23.72
CA PRO A 343 -2.51 33.31 24.16
C PRO A 343 -3.55 33.18 25.27
N LYS A 344 -3.68 34.22 26.09
CA LYS A 344 -4.74 34.32 27.10
C LYS A 344 -6.11 34.15 26.45
N VAL A 345 -7.06 33.52 27.14
CA VAL A 345 -8.43 33.31 26.63
C VAL A 345 -9.12 34.62 26.25
N THR A 346 -8.79 35.71 26.95
CA THR A 346 -9.27 37.08 26.70
C THR A 346 -8.64 37.74 25.47
N SER A 347 -7.55 37.17 24.93
CA SER A 347 -6.87 37.70 23.74
C SER A 347 -7.63 37.33 22.46
N PRO A 348 -7.79 38.27 21.51
CA PRO A 348 -8.32 37.96 20.18
C PRO A 348 -7.56 36.84 19.45
N TRP A 349 -6.26 36.70 19.72
CA TRP A 349 -5.44 35.62 19.14
C TRP A 349 -5.90 34.23 19.58
N PHE A 350 -6.45 34.08 20.79
CA PHE A 350 -6.99 32.80 21.26
C PHE A 350 -8.18 32.34 20.40
N ALA A 351 -9.00 33.28 19.92
CA ALA A 351 -10.10 32.97 19.02
C ALA A 351 -9.61 32.39 17.69
N LEU A 352 -8.46 32.85 17.16
CA LEU A 352 -7.86 32.29 15.95
C LEU A 352 -7.45 30.82 16.14
N PHE A 353 -6.74 30.49 17.22
CA PHE A 353 -6.35 29.11 17.54
C PHE A 353 -7.57 28.20 17.72
N THR A 354 -8.58 28.69 18.43
CA THR A 354 -9.83 27.96 18.64
C THR A 354 -10.56 27.70 17.33
N THR A 355 -10.62 28.70 16.44
CA THR A 355 -11.26 28.58 15.12
C THR A 355 -10.55 27.54 14.24
N ILE A 356 -9.21 27.55 14.20
CA ILE A 356 -8.43 26.56 13.44
C ILE A 356 -8.65 25.14 13.99
N PHE A 357 -8.64 24.99 15.32
CA PHE A 357 -8.88 23.70 15.96
C PHE A 357 -10.28 23.15 15.65
N LEU A 358 -11.32 23.98 15.83
CA LEU A 358 -12.70 23.58 15.53
C LEU A 358 -12.93 23.32 14.04
N SER A 359 -12.30 24.09 13.16
CA SER A 359 -12.36 23.90 11.71
C SER A 359 -11.79 22.53 11.31
N SER A 360 -10.63 22.15 11.86
CA SER A 360 -10.01 20.83 11.61
C SER A 360 -10.91 19.68 12.08
N LEU A 361 -11.50 19.78 13.28
CA LEU A 361 -12.44 18.79 13.79
C LEU A 361 -13.71 18.70 12.93
N SER A 362 -14.21 19.84 12.47
CA SER A 362 -15.41 19.94 11.64
C SER A 362 -15.17 19.38 10.25
N GLN A 363 -14.00 19.62 9.65
CA GLN A 363 -13.61 19.02 8.38
C GLN A 363 -13.58 17.49 8.49
N HIS A 364 -12.92 16.96 9.52
CA HIS A 364 -12.87 15.51 9.70
C HIS A 364 -14.26 14.92 9.95
N LEU A 365 -15.11 15.60 10.72
CA LEU A 365 -16.49 15.18 10.93
C LEU A 365 -17.28 15.16 9.62
N TYR A 366 -17.17 16.21 8.82
CA TYR A 366 -17.79 16.28 7.50
C TYR A 366 -17.34 15.14 6.60
N GLU A 367 -16.03 14.86 6.54
CA GLU A 367 -15.48 13.75 5.77
C GLU A 367 -15.98 12.37 6.23
N VAL A 368 -16.23 12.18 7.53
CA VAL A 368 -16.81 10.93 8.06
C VAL A 368 -18.28 10.82 7.66
N MET A 369 -19.04 11.90 7.84
CA MET A 369 -20.48 11.89 7.56
C MET A 369 -20.78 11.79 6.06
N SER A 370 -20.02 12.48 5.21
CA SER A 370 -20.22 12.48 3.75
C SER A 370 -19.97 11.11 3.12
N SER A 371 -19.18 10.26 3.79
CA SER A 371 -18.85 8.92 3.33
C SER A 371 -19.67 7.82 4.02
N GLY A 372 -20.71 8.21 4.77
CA GLY A 372 -21.68 7.30 5.41
C GLY A 372 -21.33 6.86 6.84
N GLY A 373 -20.28 7.41 7.44
CA GLY A 373 -19.93 7.19 8.84
C GLY A 373 -20.82 7.98 9.80
N ASN A 374 -20.75 7.66 11.10
CA ASN A 374 -21.49 8.34 12.15
C ASN A 374 -20.54 8.99 13.18
N LEU A 375 -21.10 9.68 14.19
CA LEU A 375 -20.31 10.34 15.24
C LEU A 375 -19.39 9.37 16.02
N ARG A 376 -19.79 8.11 16.17
CA ARG A 376 -18.96 7.08 16.79
C ARG A 376 -17.77 6.71 15.90
N THR A 377 -17.99 6.62 14.58
CA THR A 377 -16.91 6.43 13.60
C THR A 377 -15.90 7.57 13.69
N TRP A 378 -16.36 8.82 13.67
CA TRP A 378 -15.49 10.00 13.81
C TRP A 378 -14.66 9.96 15.09
N TRP A 379 -15.31 9.65 16.21
CA TRP A 379 -14.64 9.52 17.50
C TRP A 379 -13.61 8.40 17.55
N ASN A 380 -13.92 7.24 16.95
CA ASN A 380 -13.01 6.11 16.87
C ASN A 380 -11.82 6.39 15.94
N GLU A 381 -12.05 7.06 14.80
CA GLU A 381 -11.01 7.46 13.86
C GLU A 381 -9.99 8.41 14.51
N GLN A 382 -10.44 9.36 15.35
CA GLN A 382 -9.54 10.22 16.14
C GLN A 382 -8.64 9.39 17.09
N ARG A 383 -9.23 8.44 17.81
CA ARG A 383 -8.52 7.59 18.77
C ARG A 383 -7.49 6.70 18.10
N ILE A 384 -7.91 5.97 17.08
CA ILE A 384 -7.03 5.05 16.37
C ILE A 384 -5.95 5.80 15.59
N TRP A 385 -6.21 7.02 15.10
CA TRP A 385 -5.19 7.84 14.45
C TRP A 385 -4.04 8.18 15.40
N ILE A 386 -4.33 8.58 16.65
CA ILE A 386 -3.28 8.82 17.66
C ILE A 386 -2.50 7.53 17.93
N ILE A 387 -3.20 6.41 18.13
CA ILE A 387 -2.57 5.11 18.39
C ILE A 387 -1.63 4.73 17.23
N LYS A 388 -2.14 4.71 16.00
CA LYS A 388 -1.38 4.36 14.78
C LYS A 388 -0.16 5.26 14.59
N THR A 389 -0.31 6.58 14.83
CA THR A 389 0.72 7.59 14.59
C THR A 389 1.87 7.50 15.61
N VAL A 390 1.57 7.44 16.91
CA VAL A 390 2.59 7.40 17.98
C VAL A 390 3.26 6.02 18.08
N THR A 391 2.63 4.98 17.53
CA THR A 391 3.17 3.61 17.56
C THR A 391 3.75 3.22 16.20
N ALA A 392 2.96 2.60 15.32
CA ALA A 392 3.42 2.00 14.08
C ALA A 392 4.10 2.98 13.13
N CYS A 393 3.60 4.22 12.98
CA CYS A 393 4.27 5.21 12.12
C CYS A 393 5.64 5.62 12.69
N LEU A 394 5.72 5.85 14.02
CA LEU A 394 6.98 6.16 14.70
C LEU A 394 8.00 5.02 14.52
N PHE A 395 7.60 3.78 14.79
CA PHE A 395 8.45 2.61 14.60
C PHE A 395 8.84 2.41 13.12
N GLY A 396 7.96 2.75 12.17
CA GLY A 396 8.27 2.74 10.75
C GLY A 396 9.37 3.72 10.38
N CYS A 397 9.32 4.96 10.89
CA CYS A 397 10.37 5.96 10.71
C CYS A 397 11.69 5.52 11.38
N LEU A 398 11.64 4.98 12.60
CA LEU A 398 12.80 4.47 13.31
C LEU A 398 13.44 3.27 12.58
N ASP A 399 12.64 2.37 12.00
CA ASP A 399 13.15 1.24 11.22
C ASP A 399 13.99 1.71 10.01
N VAL A 400 13.54 2.76 9.31
CA VAL A 400 14.33 3.36 8.21
C VAL A 400 15.62 3.98 8.73
N LEU A 401 15.57 4.72 9.84
CA LEU A 401 16.77 5.29 10.47
C LEU A 401 17.78 4.18 10.87
N MET A 402 17.30 3.10 11.47
CA MET A 402 18.15 1.97 11.91
C MET A 402 18.75 1.20 10.74
N LYS A 403 18.01 1.05 9.62
CA LYS A 403 18.54 0.50 8.37
C LYS A 403 19.61 1.41 7.77
N TRP A 404 19.40 2.73 7.80
CA TRP A 404 20.37 3.70 7.30
C TRP A 404 21.67 3.71 8.13
N LEU A 405 21.56 3.57 9.45
CA LEU A 405 22.71 3.43 10.37
C LEU A 405 23.38 2.04 10.30
N GLY A 406 22.89 1.11 9.48
CA GLY A 406 23.46 -0.23 9.31
C GLY A 406 23.20 -1.20 10.48
N VAL A 407 22.33 -0.84 11.43
CA VAL A 407 22.08 -1.62 12.65
C VAL A 407 21.00 -2.70 12.46
N ALA A 408 20.06 -2.50 11.52
CA ALA A 408 18.95 -3.40 11.28
C ALA A 408 19.01 -4.08 9.90
N LYS A 409 18.88 -5.41 9.86
CA LYS A 409 18.60 -6.17 8.62
C LYS A 409 17.10 -6.16 8.34
N ALA A 410 16.72 -6.10 7.06
CA ALA A 410 15.33 -6.14 6.64
C ALA A 410 14.67 -7.49 7.01
N ASN A 411 13.76 -7.48 7.99
CA ASN A 411 12.98 -8.65 8.40
C ASN A 411 11.53 -8.53 7.93
N PHE A 412 11.10 -9.43 7.04
CA PHE A 412 9.72 -9.52 6.58
C PHE A 412 8.97 -10.62 7.34
N ARG A 413 8.09 -10.23 8.27
CA ARG A 413 7.20 -11.17 8.98
C ARG A 413 5.79 -11.04 8.44
N LEU A 414 5.19 -12.08 7.85
CA LEU A 414 3.77 -12.03 7.41
C LEU A 414 2.83 -11.74 8.58
N THR A 415 1.75 -10.99 8.32
CA THR A 415 0.68 -10.78 9.32
C THR A 415 -0.25 -11.98 9.36
N ASN A 416 -0.71 -12.33 10.56
CA ASN A 416 -1.68 -13.40 10.71
C ASN A 416 -3.09 -12.84 10.49
N LYS A 417 -3.88 -13.48 9.62
CA LYS A 417 -5.29 -13.13 9.38
C LYS A 417 -6.25 -14.18 9.93
N ALA A 418 -5.75 -15.12 10.75
CA ALA A 418 -6.57 -16.09 11.45
C ALA A 418 -7.49 -15.40 12.47
N ILE A 419 -8.74 -15.85 12.51
CA ILE A 419 -9.76 -15.32 13.41
C ILE A 419 -9.65 -16.03 14.76
N ASP A 420 -9.40 -15.27 15.81
CA ASP A 420 -9.49 -15.71 17.21
C ASP A 420 -10.84 -15.24 17.77
N GLU A 421 -11.67 -16.17 18.23
CA GLU A 421 -13.03 -15.88 18.69
C GLU A 421 -13.07 -14.93 19.89
N GLU A 422 -12.10 -14.98 20.80
CA GLU A 422 -12.07 -14.10 21.97
C GLU A 422 -11.77 -12.66 21.56
N LYS A 423 -10.79 -12.49 20.66
CA LYS A 423 -10.44 -11.19 20.11
C LYS A 423 -11.57 -10.61 19.27
N LEU A 424 -12.25 -11.45 18.47
CA LEU A 424 -13.41 -11.04 17.69
C LEU A 424 -14.53 -10.50 18.59
N ARG A 425 -14.85 -11.19 19.69
CA ARG A 425 -15.87 -10.73 20.65
C ARG A 425 -15.52 -9.38 21.28
N LYS A 426 -14.25 -9.10 21.58
CA LYS A 426 -13.80 -7.79 22.09
C LYS A 426 -13.95 -6.70 21.03
N TYR A 427 -13.56 -7.00 19.79
CA TYR A 427 -13.67 -6.09 18.65
C TYR A 427 -15.12 -5.75 18.30
N GLU A 428 -16.02 -6.73 18.33
CA GLU A 428 -17.48 -6.52 18.16
C GLU A 428 -18.05 -5.61 19.25
N LYS A 429 -17.61 -5.79 20.51
CA LYS A 429 -17.98 -4.94 21.66
C LYS A 429 -17.32 -3.56 21.65
N GLY A 430 -16.48 -3.24 20.67
CA GLY A 430 -15.79 -1.96 20.57
C GLY A 430 -14.74 -1.74 21.66
N LYS A 431 -14.17 -2.82 22.20
CA LYS A 431 -13.06 -2.77 23.16
C LYS A 431 -11.73 -3.01 22.48
N PHE A 432 -10.77 -2.13 22.73
CA PHE A 432 -9.40 -2.29 22.26
C PHE A 432 -8.71 -3.46 22.98
N ASP A 433 -8.07 -4.35 22.22
CA ASP A 433 -7.21 -5.41 22.74
C ASP A 433 -5.76 -5.12 22.35
N PHE A 434 -4.89 -5.01 23.35
CA PHE A 434 -3.46 -4.72 23.18
C PHE A 434 -2.56 -5.94 23.47
N GLN A 435 -3.15 -7.11 23.70
CA GLN A 435 -2.41 -8.32 23.99
C GLN A 435 -1.48 -8.69 22.82
N GLY A 436 -0.19 -8.84 23.10
CA GLY A 436 0.84 -9.14 22.09
C GLY A 436 1.41 -7.93 21.34
N ALA A 437 0.84 -6.72 21.51
CA ALA A 437 1.35 -5.47 20.94
C ALA A 437 2.20 -4.65 21.94
N LYS A 438 2.61 -5.24 23.08
CA LYS A 438 3.23 -4.53 24.21
C LYS A 438 4.39 -3.61 23.82
N LEU A 439 5.28 -4.05 22.92
CA LEU A 439 6.41 -3.25 22.47
C LEU A 439 5.97 -1.99 21.70
N PHE A 440 5.00 -2.14 20.79
CA PHE A 440 4.44 -1.01 20.05
C PHE A 440 3.76 0.00 20.97
N MET A 441 3.17 -0.46 22.06
CA MET A 441 2.43 0.38 23.01
C MET A 441 3.33 1.15 23.98
N VAL A 442 4.64 0.90 24.05
CA VAL A 442 5.55 1.57 25.00
C VAL A 442 5.54 3.09 24.85
N PRO A 443 5.77 3.70 23.66
CA PRO A 443 5.81 5.15 23.51
C PRO A 443 4.46 5.79 23.89
N LEU A 444 3.36 5.18 23.46
CA LEU A 444 2.02 5.66 23.73
C LEU A 444 1.65 5.56 25.22
N THR A 445 1.98 4.44 25.87
CA THR A 445 1.76 4.26 27.31
C THR A 445 2.53 5.30 28.11
N PHE A 446 3.80 5.55 27.73
CA PHE A 446 4.61 6.61 28.33
C PHE A 446 3.92 7.97 28.20
N LEU A 447 3.51 8.39 27.00
CA LEU A 447 2.86 9.68 26.79
C LEU A 447 1.56 9.83 27.60
N VAL A 448 0.76 8.76 27.68
CA VAL A 448 -0.52 8.79 28.42
C VAL A 448 -0.28 8.91 29.93
N VAL A 449 0.63 8.11 30.50
CA VAL A 449 0.97 8.18 31.93
C VAL A 449 1.61 9.52 32.27
N PHE A 450 2.52 10.00 31.41
CA PHE A 450 3.14 11.32 31.54
C PHE A 450 2.08 12.43 31.56
N ASN A 451 1.13 12.41 30.61
CA ASN A 451 0.05 13.38 30.56
C ASN A 451 -0.87 13.31 31.80
N VAL A 452 -1.18 12.11 32.32
CA VAL A 452 -1.95 11.98 33.58
C VAL A 452 -1.23 12.64 34.74
N ILE A 453 0.07 12.38 34.90
CA ILE A 453 0.89 12.97 35.97
C ILE A 453 0.89 14.50 35.83
N CYS A 454 1.26 15.01 34.66
CA CYS A 454 1.28 16.43 34.35
C CYS A 454 -0.08 17.10 34.56
N PHE A 455 -1.18 16.44 34.19
CA PHE A 455 -2.52 16.97 34.34
C PHE A 455 -2.92 17.10 35.82
N ILE A 456 -2.67 16.07 36.65
CA ILE A 456 -3.02 16.10 38.08
C ILE A 456 -2.27 17.23 38.80
N PHE A 457 -0.94 17.29 38.61
CA PHE A 457 -0.12 18.30 39.28
C PHE A 457 -0.31 19.70 38.67
N GLY A 458 -0.53 19.80 37.36
CA GLY A 458 -0.89 21.04 36.67
C GLY A 458 -2.22 21.60 37.17
N MET A 459 -3.25 20.76 37.34
CA MET A 459 -4.55 21.15 37.92
C MET A 459 -4.41 21.61 39.37
N LYS A 460 -3.66 20.88 40.21
CA LYS A 460 -3.41 21.27 41.60
C LYS A 460 -2.85 22.70 41.65
N ARG A 461 -1.85 22.96 40.82
CA ARG A 461 -1.19 24.26 40.77
C ARG A 461 -2.06 25.34 40.15
N LEU A 462 -2.83 25.04 39.10
CA LEU A 462 -3.79 25.97 38.50
C LEU A 462 -4.77 26.52 39.55
N VAL A 463 -5.24 25.65 40.44
CA VAL A 463 -6.14 26.03 41.55
C VAL A 463 -5.42 26.89 42.59
N LEU A 464 -4.15 26.60 42.90
CA LEU A 464 -3.36 27.35 43.87
C LEU A 464 -2.98 28.75 43.35
N GLU A 465 -2.53 28.86 42.10
CA GLU A 465 -2.04 30.10 41.48
C GLU A 465 -3.16 30.95 40.85
N ARG A 466 -4.37 30.39 40.68
CA ARG A 466 -5.55 31.04 40.07
C ARG A 466 -5.32 31.61 38.66
N ASN A 467 -4.34 31.08 37.93
CA ASN A 467 -3.96 31.56 36.60
C ASN A 467 -4.77 30.89 35.46
N PHE A 468 -6.09 30.97 35.53
CA PHE A 468 -6.99 30.28 34.58
C PHE A 468 -6.87 30.81 33.15
N GLU A 469 -6.73 32.12 32.98
CA GLU A 469 -6.71 32.74 31.65
C GLU A 469 -5.50 32.33 30.80
N GLU A 470 -4.34 32.15 31.43
CA GLU A 470 -3.10 31.76 30.73
C GLU A 470 -2.98 30.24 30.57
N MET A 471 -3.64 29.47 31.45
CA MET A 471 -3.47 28.01 31.52
C MET A 471 -4.55 27.21 30.79
N PHE A 472 -5.65 27.84 30.40
CA PHE A 472 -6.80 27.15 29.80
C PHE A 472 -6.44 26.33 28.55
N GLY A 473 -5.66 26.88 27.62
CA GLY A 473 -5.32 26.21 26.36
C GLY A 473 -4.60 24.87 26.55
N GLN A 474 -3.46 24.88 27.26
CA GLN A 474 -2.72 23.65 27.56
C GLN A 474 -3.49 22.70 28.49
N GLY A 475 -4.28 23.22 29.43
CA GLY A 475 -5.15 22.40 30.29
C GLY A 475 -6.23 21.67 29.50
N PHE A 476 -6.92 22.38 28.59
CA PHE A 476 -7.93 21.82 27.70
C PHE A 476 -7.34 20.76 26.77
N LEU A 477 -6.21 21.03 26.12
CA LEU A 477 -5.56 20.06 25.23
C LEU A 477 -5.10 18.81 25.99
N SER A 478 -4.50 18.99 27.17
CA SER A 478 -4.09 17.87 28.02
C SER A 478 -5.29 16.99 28.39
N PHE A 479 -6.40 17.61 28.81
CA PHE A 479 -7.67 16.92 29.08
C PHE A 479 -8.24 16.21 27.85
N TYR A 480 -8.31 16.90 26.71
CA TYR A 480 -8.83 16.34 25.45
C TYR A 480 -8.05 15.10 25.01
N VAL A 481 -6.72 15.13 25.07
CA VAL A 481 -5.86 13.98 24.76
C VAL A 481 -6.09 12.83 25.74
N LEU A 482 -6.30 13.10 27.03
CA LEU A 482 -6.63 12.06 28.02
C LEU A 482 -7.98 11.40 27.71
N VAL A 483 -9.00 12.17 27.33
CA VAL A 483 -10.33 11.66 26.96
C VAL A 483 -10.24 10.75 25.71
N LEU A 484 -9.44 11.14 24.71
CA LEU A 484 -9.17 10.27 23.55
C LEU A 484 -8.39 9.02 23.94
N SER A 485 -7.47 9.13 24.90
CA SER A 485 -6.61 8.03 25.36
C SER A 485 -7.28 7.08 26.37
N TYR A 486 -8.54 7.32 26.74
CA TYR A 486 -9.27 6.50 27.71
C TYR A 486 -9.20 4.97 27.45
N PRO A 487 -9.33 4.45 26.22
CA PRO A 487 -9.22 3.00 26.00
C PRO A 487 -7.87 2.41 26.40
N ILE A 488 -6.80 3.20 26.32
CA ILE A 488 -5.45 2.78 26.72
C ILE A 488 -5.37 2.71 28.25
N LEU A 489 -5.94 3.70 28.94
CA LEU A 489 -6.04 3.71 30.40
C LEU A 489 -6.86 2.50 30.92
N GLU A 490 -8.00 2.19 30.29
CA GLU A 490 -8.79 1.00 30.61
C GLU A 490 -7.95 -0.28 30.45
N GLY A 491 -7.23 -0.41 29.33
CA GLY A 491 -6.35 -1.56 29.07
C GLY A 491 -5.21 -1.74 30.09
N LEU A 492 -4.60 -0.64 30.55
CA LEU A 492 -3.54 -0.68 31.57
C LEU A 492 -4.07 -1.13 32.94
N VAL A 493 -5.27 -0.70 33.33
CA VAL A 493 -5.90 -1.06 34.61
C VAL A 493 -6.34 -2.52 34.60
N VAL A 494 -6.92 -3.01 33.50
CA VAL A 494 -7.35 -4.41 33.37
C VAL A 494 -6.15 -5.35 33.38
N SER A 495 -5.04 -5.01 32.72
CA SER A 495 -3.81 -5.82 32.75
C SER A 495 -3.19 -5.96 34.15
N LYS A 496 -3.46 -5.04 35.09
CA LYS A 496 -3.04 -5.15 36.49
C LYS A 496 -3.94 -6.04 37.34
N LYS A 497 -5.18 -6.30 36.90
CA LYS A 497 -6.11 -7.21 37.59
C LYS A 497 -5.96 -8.68 37.17
N GLN A 498 -5.27 -8.94 36.06
CA GLN A 498 -5.01 -10.28 35.52
C GLN A 498 -3.60 -10.81 35.83
N LYS A 499 -2.76 -9.98 36.46
CA LYS A 499 -1.51 -10.39 37.13
C LYS A 499 -1.77 -10.44 38.61
#